data_AF-A0AAE7J427-F1
#
_entry.id   AF-A0AAE7J427-F1
#
_cell.length_a   1.000
_cell.length_b   1.000
_cell.length_c   1.000
_cell.angle_alpha   90.00
_cell.angle_beta   90.00
_cell.angle_gamma   90.00
#
_symmetry.space_group_name_H-M   'P 1'
#
loop_
_entity.id
_entity.type
_entity.pdbx_description
1 polymer ?
#
loop_
_entity_poly.entity_id
_entity_poly.type
_entity_poly.pdbx_seq_one_letter_code
_entity_poly.pdbx_strand_id
1 'polypeptide(L)'
;MSHLSILPTVLTDLEGLAAALEAEGYSVSRNGTVATLASGVLPVDLVASRHGRVCFAWRRPAPEQPLDLVTDLQRQVWSAATQLRLRKILRRYALIQALSSLDARAVVSVD
;
A
#
# COMPACT_ATOMS: atom_id res chain seq x y z
N MET A 1 11.78 25.50 4.10
CA MET A 1 10.86 24.36 4.25
C MET A 1 10.85 23.59 2.94
N SER A 2 11.45 22.39 2.87
CA SER A 2 11.51 21.64 1.62
C SER A 2 10.15 21.03 1.30
N HIS A 3 9.49 21.55 0.27
CA HIS A 3 8.35 20.92 -0.40
C HIS A 3 8.83 19.64 -1.08
N LEU A 4 9.04 18.57 -0.30
CA LEU A 4 9.05 17.21 -0.84
C LEU A 4 7.66 16.94 -1.39
N SER A 5 7.46 17.30 -2.66
CA SER A 5 6.40 16.79 -3.50
C SER A 5 6.51 15.27 -3.44
N ILE A 6 5.68 14.65 -2.61
CA ILE A 6 5.44 13.22 -2.73
C ILE A 6 4.78 13.11 -4.10
N LEU A 7 5.54 12.68 -5.10
CA LEU A 7 4.96 12.24 -6.37
C LEU A 7 3.70 11.44 -6.05
N PRO A 8 2.55 11.65 -6.74
CA PRO A 8 1.40 10.77 -6.58
C PRO A 8 1.91 9.36 -6.82
N THR A 9 2.15 8.63 -5.73
CA THR A 9 2.89 7.37 -5.77
C THR A 9 1.86 6.37 -6.25
N VAL A 10 1.88 6.11 -7.54
CA VAL A 10 1.00 5.12 -8.15
C VAL A 10 1.48 3.76 -7.65
N LEU A 11 0.63 3.11 -6.86
CA LEU A 11 0.91 1.78 -6.33
C LEU A 11 0.54 0.78 -7.41
N THR A 12 1.52 0.02 -7.91
CA THR A 12 1.32 -0.94 -9.00
C THR A 12 1.85 -2.31 -8.65
N ASP A 13 2.89 -2.38 -7.81
CA ASP A 13 3.44 -3.63 -7.30
C ASP A 13 2.80 -4.01 -5.95
N LEU A 14 2.16 -5.17 -5.92
CA LEU A 14 1.50 -5.68 -4.72
C LEU A 14 2.52 -6.16 -3.68
N GLU A 15 3.62 -6.76 -4.13
CA GLU A 15 4.64 -7.33 -3.24
C GLU A 15 5.49 -6.24 -2.60
N GLY A 16 5.89 -5.22 -3.37
CA GLY A 16 6.53 -4.03 -2.84
C GLY A 16 5.65 -3.29 -1.83
N LEU A 17 4.31 -3.25 -2.03
CA LEU A 17 3.39 -2.68 -1.05
C LEU A 17 3.31 -3.52 0.23
N ALA A 18 3.25 -4.85 0.10
CA ALA A 18 3.27 -5.76 1.25
C ALA A 18 4.53 -5.54 2.09
N ALA A 19 5.71 -5.53 1.46
CA ALA A 19 6.99 -5.29 2.12
C ALA A 19 7.04 -3.91 2.80
N ALA A 20 6.49 -2.86 2.16
CA ALA A 20 6.42 -1.54 2.75
C ALA A 20 5.54 -1.51 4.01
N LEU A 21 4.41 -2.24 4.01
CA LEU A 21 3.51 -2.34 5.14
C LEU A 21 4.14 -3.12 6.31
N GLU A 22 4.77 -4.25 6.02
CA GLU A 22 5.48 -5.06 7.03
C GLU A 22 6.61 -4.26 7.69
N ALA A 23 7.38 -3.51 6.90
CA ALA A 23 8.44 -2.63 7.41
C ALA A 23 7.91 -1.49 8.30
N GLU A 24 6.65 -1.07 8.13
CA GLU A 24 5.99 -0.08 8.99
C GLU A 24 5.22 -0.74 10.16
N GLY A 25 5.38 -2.06 10.35
CA GLY A 25 4.88 -2.82 11.49
C GLY A 25 3.43 -3.30 11.36
N TYR A 26 2.92 -3.46 10.15
CA TYR A 26 1.62 -4.09 9.90
C TYR A 26 1.79 -5.58 9.65
N SER A 27 0.81 -6.37 10.08
CA SER A 27 0.64 -7.75 9.61
C SER A 27 -0.17 -7.73 8.32
N VAL A 28 0.38 -8.35 7.27
CA VAL A 28 -0.22 -8.35 5.93
C VAL A 28 -0.87 -9.70 5.63
N SER A 29 -2.09 -9.66 5.11
CA SER A 29 -2.79 -10.82 4.53
C SER A 29 -3.09 -10.55 3.06
N ARG A 30 -2.90 -11.55 2.20
CA ARG A 30 -3.16 -11.48 0.75
C ARG A 30 -4.48 -12.16 0.41
N ASN A 31 -5.13 -11.72 -0.66
CA ASN A 31 -6.40 -12.28 -1.17
C ASN A 31 -7.47 -12.42 -0.07
N GLY A 32 -7.64 -11.34 0.70
CA GLY A 32 -8.55 -11.30 1.84
C GLY A 32 -9.92 -10.74 1.50
N THR A 33 -10.73 -10.59 2.54
CA THR A 33 -12.02 -9.89 2.48
C THR A 33 -12.11 -8.88 3.60
N VAL A 34 -12.72 -7.73 3.34
CA VAL A 34 -12.96 -6.68 4.35
C VAL A 34 -14.43 -6.28 4.36
N ALA A 35 -14.98 -6.08 5.55
CA ALA A 35 -16.30 -5.49 5.70
C ALA A 35 -16.19 -3.96 5.56
N THR A 36 -16.96 -3.41 4.63
CA THR A 36 -17.12 -1.98 4.39
C THR A 36 -18.45 -1.46 4.93
N LEU A 37 -18.58 -0.15 5.07
CA LEU A 37 -19.80 0.46 5.60
C LEU A 37 -20.91 0.50 4.55
N ALA A 38 -20.57 0.77 3.29
CA ALA A 38 -21.55 0.97 2.21
C ALA A 38 -21.75 -0.25 1.31
N SER A 39 -20.75 -1.13 1.19
CA SER A 39 -20.74 -2.20 0.16
C SER A 39 -20.74 -3.62 0.74
N GLY A 40 -20.91 -3.78 2.05
CA GLY A 40 -20.89 -5.09 2.69
C GLY A 40 -19.48 -5.69 2.69
N VAL A 41 -19.32 -6.96 2.35
CA VAL A 41 -18.00 -7.60 2.33
C VAL A 41 -17.39 -7.50 0.94
N LEU A 42 -16.20 -6.90 0.83
CA LEU A 42 -15.46 -6.76 -0.42
C LEU A 42 -14.22 -7.66 -0.44
N PRO A 43 -13.97 -8.38 -1.55
CA PRO A 43 -12.67 -9.01 -1.79
C PRO A 43 -11.60 -7.95 -2.03
N VAL A 44 -10.39 -8.21 -1.53
CA VAL A 44 -9.24 -7.32 -1.64
C VAL A 44 -7.96 -8.12 -1.81
N ASP A 45 -7.01 -7.59 -2.57
CA ASP A 45 -5.73 -8.24 -2.81
C ASP A 45 -4.83 -8.20 -1.59
N LEU A 46 -4.96 -7.15 -0.77
CA LEU A 46 -4.09 -6.95 0.40
C LEU A 46 -4.85 -6.31 1.57
N VAL A 47 -4.70 -6.89 2.75
CA VAL A 47 -5.20 -6.37 4.04
C VAL A 47 -4.02 -6.10 4.96
N ALA A 48 -3.93 -4.87 5.47
CA ALA A 48 -2.97 -4.49 6.49
C ALA A 48 -3.67 -4.35 7.83
N SER A 49 -3.18 -5.10 8.83
CA SER A 49 -3.74 -5.10 10.18
C SER A 49 -2.67 -4.77 11.22
N ARG A 50 -3.11 -4.24 12.36
CA ARG A 50 -2.23 -3.98 13.51
C ARG A 50 -3.01 -4.28 14.78
N HIS A 51 -2.41 -5.05 15.69
CA HIS A 51 -3.06 -5.51 16.93
C HIS A 51 -4.43 -6.18 16.67
N GLY A 52 -4.51 -7.00 15.62
CA GLY A 52 -5.75 -7.72 15.24
C GLY A 52 -6.82 -6.86 14.58
N ARG A 53 -6.58 -5.56 14.35
CA ARG A 53 -7.54 -4.65 13.71
C ARG A 53 -7.11 -4.30 12.30
N VAL A 54 -8.04 -4.42 11.36
CA VAL A 54 -7.84 -3.96 9.97
C VAL A 54 -7.65 -2.45 9.97
N CYS A 55 -6.53 -2.00 9.39
CA CYS A 55 -6.17 -0.59 9.31
C CYS A 55 -6.31 -0.04 7.90
N PHE A 56 -5.90 -0.83 6.90
CA PHE A 56 -5.95 -0.49 5.49
C PHE A 56 -6.20 -1.74 4.65
N ALA A 57 -6.75 -1.54 3.45
CA ALA A 57 -6.88 -2.60 2.46
C ALA A 57 -6.75 -2.01 1.05
N TRP A 58 -6.17 -2.78 0.14
CA TRP A 58 -6.03 -2.40 -1.26
C TRP A 58 -6.61 -3.46 -2.17
N ARG A 59 -7.20 -2.99 -3.27
CA ARG A 59 -7.68 -3.83 -4.36
C ARG A 59 -7.08 -3.41 -5.68
N ARG A 60 -6.89 -4.35 -6.59
CA ARG A 60 -6.56 -4.12 -7.98
C ARG A 60 -7.86 -4.26 -8.79
N PRO A 61 -8.40 -3.18 -9.36
CA PRO A 61 -9.67 -3.26 -10.09
C PRO A 61 -9.60 -4.14 -11.34
N ALA A 62 -8.46 -4.14 -12.03
CA ALA A 62 -8.19 -4.98 -13.19
C ALA A 62 -6.68 -5.25 -13.33
N PRO A 63 -6.28 -6.31 -14.04
CA PRO A 63 -4.87 -6.54 -14.38
C PRO A 63 -4.24 -5.27 -14.95
N GLU A 64 -3.00 -4.97 -14.55
CA GLU A 64 -2.23 -3.76 -14.91
C GLU A 64 -2.74 -2.42 -14.38
N GLN A 65 -3.94 -2.36 -13.78
CA GLN A 65 -4.37 -1.13 -13.11
C GLN A 65 -3.67 -0.93 -11.76
N PRO A 66 -3.50 0.32 -11.32
CA PRO A 66 -3.01 0.63 -9.98
C PRO A 66 -3.85 0.01 -8.87
N LEU A 67 -3.24 -0.10 -7.70
CA LEU A 67 -3.89 -0.52 -6.47
C LEU A 67 -4.69 0.65 -5.88
N ASP A 68 -5.97 0.42 -5.68
CA ASP A 68 -6.89 1.35 -5.05
C ASP A 68 -6.98 1.07 -3.56
N LEU A 69 -6.79 2.12 -2.75
CA LEU A 69 -7.06 2.05 -1.31
C LEU A 69 -8.57 1.95 -1.09
N VAL A 70 -9.01 0.92 -0.36
CA VAL A 70 -10.38 0.85 0.14
C VAL A 70 -10.52 1.86 1.27
N THR A 71 -11.19 2.96 0.98
CA THR A 71 -11.38 4.09 1.90
C THR A 71 -12.59 3.93 2.80
N ASP A 72 -13.54 3.09 2.40
CA ASP A 72 -14.77 2.78 3.12
C ASP A 72 -14.59 1.65 4.15
N LEU A 73 -13.46 1.67 4.85
CA LEU A 73 -13.22 0.77 5.99
C LEU A 73 -13.78 1.43 7.25
N GLN A 74 -14.37 0.61 8.14
CA GLN A 74 -15.05 1.02 9.37
C GLN A 74 -14.49 2.31 10.01
N ARG A 75 -15.26 3.41 9.98
CA ARG A 75 -15.15 4.69 10.73
C ARG A 75 -13.75 5.19 11.12
N GLN A 76 -12.70 4.77 10.43
CA GLN A 76 -11.38 5.34 10.56
C GLN A 76 -11.40 6.58 9.68
N VAL A 77 -12.15 7.59 10.17
CA VAL A 77 -12.12 8.97 9.67
C VAL A 77 -10.68 9.24 9.30
N TRP A 78 -10.46 9.79 8.10
CA TRP A 78 -9.17 10.24 7.57
C TRP A 78 -8.52 11.26 8.52
N SER A 79 -8.12 10.79 9.68
CA SER A 79 -7.50 11.54 10.74
C SER A 79 -6.10 11.86 10.31
N ALA A 80 -5.54 12.93 10.88
CA ALA A 80 -4.14 13.28 10.66
C ALA A 80 -3.20 12.09 10.94
N ALA A 81 -3.53 11.24 11.92
CA ALA A 81 -2.76 10.03 12.22
C ALA A 81 -2.82 8.99 11.08
N THR A 82 -4.00 8.75 10.50
CA THR A 82 -4.14 7.84 9.35
C THR A 82 -3.40 8.36 8.12
N GLN A 83 -3.51 9.66 7.82
CA GLN A 83 -2.78 10.28 6.72
C GLN A 83 -1.26 10.22 6.93
N LEU A 84 -0.78 10.45 8.15
CA LEU A 84 0.64 10.35 8.48
C LEU A 84 1.16 8.91 8.27
N ARG A 85 0.39 7.91 8.71
CA ARG A 85 0.73 6.49 8.51
C ARG A 85 0.79 6.15 7.02
N LEU A 86 -0.22 6.57 6.25
CA LEU A 86 -0.25 6.36 4.80
C LEU A 86 0.97 7.00 4.11
N ARG A 87 1.35 8.23 4.48
CA ARG A 87 2.54 8.90 3.93
C ARG A 87 3.84 8.14 4.22
N LYS A 88 3.97 7.50 5.39
CA LYS A 88 5.14 6.67 5.72
C LYS A 88 5.19 5.43 4.83
N ILE A 89 4.06 4.73 4.70
CA ILE A 89 3.93 3.56 3.82
C ILE A 89 4.29 3.92 2.38
N LEU A 90 3.73 4.99 1.83
CA LEU A 90 4.01 5.42 0.45
C LEU A 90 5.48 5.78 0.22
N ARG A 91 6.13 6.44 1.18
CA ARG A 91 7.57 6.73 1.11
C ARG A 91 8.41 5.45 1.16
N ARG A 92 8.06 4.51 2.03
CA ARG A 92 8.73 3.21 2.12
C ARG A 92 8.59 2.42 0.83
N TYR A 93 7.38 2.37 0.28
CA TYR A 93 7.11 1.76 -1.01
C TYR A 93 7.94 2.38 -2.13
N ALA A 94 7.95 3.71 -2.24
CA ALA A 94 8.73 4.40 -3.27
C ALA A 94 10.24 4.11 -3.14
N LEU A 95 10.76 4.00 -1.93
CA LEU A 95 12.15 3.61 -1.69
C LEU A 95 12.42 2.17 -2.13
N ILE A 96 11.55 1.22 -1.77
CA ILE A 96 11.66 -0.19 -2.19
C ILE A 96 11.67 -0.27 -3.72
N GLN A 97 10.73 0.41 -4.38
CA GLN A 97 10.67 0.45 -5.85
C GLN A 97 11.94 1.04 -6.46
N ALA A 98 12.45 2.14 -5.91
CA ALA A 98 13.68 2.76 -6.40
C ALA A 98 14.88 1.81 -6.28
N LEU A 99 15.03 1.10 -5.16
CA LEU A 99 16.11 0.12 -4.96
C LEU A 99 15.97 -1.07 -5.92
N SER A 100 14.79 -1.67 -6.02
CA SER A 100 14.54 -2.79 -6.94
C SER A 100 14.80 -2.41 -8.40
N SER A 101 14.53 -1.15 -8.79
CA SER A 101 14.79 -0.67 -10.14
C SER A 101 16.29 -0.56 -10.48
N LEU A 102 17.13 -0.28 -9.47
CA LEU A 102 18.58 -0.23 -9.65
C LEU A 102 19.17 -1.63 -9.79
N ASP A 103 18.71 -2.58 -8.97
CA ASP A 103 19.14 -3.97 -9.06
C ASP A 103 18.77 -4.59 -10.42
N ALA A 104 17.55 -4.35 -10.89
CA ALA A 104 17.12 -4.80 -12.22
C ALA A 104 17.98 -4.19 -13.35
N ARG A 105 18.39 -2.91 -13.21
CA ARG A 105 19.20 -2.22 -14.21
C ARG A 105 20.66 -2.67 -14.20
N ALA A 106 21.20 -3.05 -13.05
CA ALA A 106 22.55 -3.60 -12.93
C ALA A 106 22.68 -4.96 -13.64
N VAL A 107 21.63 -5.78 -13.61
CA VAL A 107 21.60 -7.10 -14.27
C VAL A 107 21.59 -6.99 -15.81
N VAL A 108 21.04 -5.91 -16.37
CA VAL A 108 20.95 -5.71 -17.84
C VAL A 108 22.23 -5.09 -18.42
N SER A 109 23.15 -4.59 -17.60
CA SER A 109 24.37 -3.91 -18.07
C SER A 109 25.58 -4.83 -18.26
N VAL A 110 25.41 -6.15 -18.15
CA VAL A 110 26.45 -7.15 -18.39
C VAL A 110 26.08 -7.96 -19.63
N ASP A 111 26.11 -7.32 -20.79
CA ASP A 111 26.13 -7.95 -22.12
C ASP A 111 26.81 -7.01 -23.12
#